data_AF-A0A8H4A318-F1
#
_entry.id   AF-A0A8H4A318-F1
#
_cell.length_a   1.000
_cell.length_b   1.000
_cell.length_c   1.000
_cell.angle_alpha   90.00
_cell.angle_beta   90.00
_cell.angle_gamma   90.00
#
_symmetry.space_group_name_H-M   'P 1'
#
loop_
_entity.id
_entity.type
_entity.pdbx_description
1 polymer ?
#
loop_
_entity_poly.entity_id
_entity_poly.type
_entity_poly.pdbx_seq_one_letter_code
_entity_poly.pdbx_strand_id
1 'polypeptide(L)'
;MVNLPNECFFKIFNYFRADFKNLYSFLLVNRHWCRIIVPILWNEIANKLNNRKLINTCLLLLNAEEQILLIPFKIVLPNSPKPLFKYSNYVTSVGRLDYLDGSLDYLDDGVMNWLYNEGYKDVYSNEKDDNLAIAVKSSLIAMFLRMSKELKYLGIRGMIYIKAIKNFCKNNIISLNLFNNNFDFEETKVLIESIGQNNTLSSLCISYNNLDSWSGKALSE
;
A
#
# COMPACT_ATOMS: atom_id res chain seq x y z
N MET A 1 38.77 -17.01 5.33
CA MET A 1 37.35 -17.41 5.39
C MET A 1 36.71 -16.95 4.09
N VAL A 2 36.22 -17.87 3.25
CA VAL A 2 35.53 -17.50 2.00
C VAL A 2 34.19 -16.89 2.39
N ASN A 3 34.00 -15.62 2.10
CA ASN A 3 32.74 -14.94 2.33
C ASN A 3 31.88 -15.10 1.08
N LEU A 4 30.65 -15.61 1.24
CA LEU A 4 29.74 -15.75 0.10
C LEU A 4 29.40 -14.35 -0.46
N PRO A 5 29.30 -14.18 -1.78
CA PRO A 5 28.81 -12.94 -2.39
C PRO A 5 27.38 -12.59 -1.96
N ASN A 6 27.02 -11.31 -2.04
CA ASN A 6 25.68 -10.82 -1.69
C ASN A 6 24.58 -11.51 -2.51
N GLU A 7 24.86 -11.84 -3.77
CA GLU A 7 23.96 -12.50 -4.69
C GLU A 7 23.60 -13.91 -4.19
N CYS A 8 24.56 -14.61 -3.57
CA CYS A 8 24.32 -15.91 -2.96
C CYS A 8 23.42 -15.79 -1.74
N PHE A 9 23.71 -14.85 -0.83
CA PHE A 9 22.87 -14.57 0.33
C PHE A 9 21.45 -14.15 -0.07
N PHE A 10 21.33 -13.28 -1.09
CA PHE A 10 20.02 -12.87 -1.60
C PHE A 10 19.22 -14.06 -2.10
N LYS A 11 19.81 -14.96 -2.90
CA LYS A 11 19.13 -16.18 -3.37
C LYS A 11 18.69 -17.07 -2.21
N ILE A 12 19.56 -17.26 -1.21
CA ILE A 12 19.25 -18.06 -0.01
C ILE A 12 18.06 -17.45 0.73
N PHE A 13 18.11 -16.16 1.07
CA PHE A 13 17.04 -15.53 1.84
C PHE A 13 15.74 -15.40 1.04
N ASN A 14 15.82 -15.16 -0.27
CA ASN A 14 14.64 -15.08 -1.13
C ASN A 14 13.90 -16.43 -1.23
N TYR A 15 14.59 -17.56 -1.02
CA TYR A 15 13.93 -18.87 -0.89
C TYR A 15 12.96 -18.91 0.31
N PHE A 16 13.29 -18.20 1.40
CA PHE A 16 12.45 -18.09 2.59
C PHE A 16 11.42 -16.94 2.51
N ARG A 17 11.18 -16.35 1.33
CA ARG A 17 10.29 -15.18 1.20
C ARG A 17 8.87 -15.39 1.72
N ALA A 18 8.37 -16.63 1.74
CA ALA A 18 7.06 -16.98 2.29
C ALA A 18 7.10 -17.32 3.79
N ASP A 19 8.29 -17.54 4.37
CA ASP A 19 8.49 -17.88 5.78
C ASP A 19 9.07 -16.69 6.54
N PHE A 20 8.18 -15.77 6.91
CA PHE A 20 8.57 -14.53 7.59
C PHE A 20 9.20 -14.78 8.96
N LYS A 21 8.77 -15.82 9.68
CA LYS A 21 9.28 -16.13 11.02
C LYS A 21 10.79 -16.40 10.96
N ASN A 22 11.21 -17.17 9.96
CA ASN A 22 12.62 -17.45 9.73
C ASN A 22 13.38 -16.20 9.26
N LEU A 23 12.83 -15.44 8.31
CA LEU A 23 13.47 -14.19 7.86
C LEU A 23 13.65 -13.15 8.98
N TYR A 24 12.68 -12.99 9.88
CA TYR A 24 12.81 -12.12 11.05
C TYR A 24 13.91 -12.59 12.00
N SER A 25 14.05 -13.90 12.20
CA SER A 25 15.12 -14.46 13.01
C SER A 25 16.49 -14.19 12.37
N PHE A 26 16.58 -14.30 11.04
CA PHE A 26 17.81 -14.05 10.28
C PHE A 26 18.25 -12.57 10.30
N LEU A 27 17.32 -11.61 10.42
CA LEU A 27 17.65 -10.18 10.57
C LEU A 27 18.55 -9.91 11.79
N LEU A 28 18.40 -10.72 12.84
CA LEU A 28 19.07 -10.52 14.13
C LEU A 28 20.50 -11.09 14.16
N VAL A 29 20.89 -11.87 13.13
CA VAL A 29 22.18 -12.56 13.10
C VAL A 29 23.35 -11.57 12.99
N ASN A 30 23.31 -10.66 12.01
CA ASN A 30 24.31 -9.60 11.87
C ASN A 30 23.83 -8.48 10.92
N ARG A 31 24.56 -7.35 10.90
CA ARG A 31 24.22 -6.17 10.07
C ARG A 31 24.22 -6.47 8.56
N HIS A 32 25.04 -7.42 8.10
CA HIS A 32 25.13 -7.79 6.69
C HIS A 32 23.85 -8.50 6.22
N TRP A 33 23.42 -9.53 6.96
CA TRP A 33 22.18 -10.26 6.71
C TRP A 33 20.98 -9.32 6.78
N CYS A 34 20.94 -8.46 7.79
CA CYS A 34 19.91 -7.43 7.94
C CYS A 34 19.74 -6.58 6.67
N ARG A 35 20.85 -6.10 6.08
CA ARG A 35 20.82 -5.27 4.86
C ARG A 35 20.28 -6.00 3.63
N ILE A 36 20.40 -7.32 3.55
CA ILE A 36 19.94 -8.13 2.41
C ILE A 36 18.49 -8.56 2.60
N ILE A 37 18.10 -8.91 3.83
CA ILE A 37 16.77 -9.42 4.15
C ILE A 37 15.72 -8.30 4.21
N VAL A 38 16.09 -7.10 4.68
CA VAL A 38 15.14 -5.96 4.76
C VAL A 38 14.46 -5.69 3.41
N PRO A 39 15.17 -5.57 2.27
CA PRO A 39 14.55 -5.44 0.96
C PRO A 39 13.60 -6.60 0.60
N ILE A 40 13.98 -7.84 0.89
CA ILE A 40 13.16 -9.04 0.62
C ILE A 40 11.86 -8.99 1.44
N LEU A 41 11.96 -8.60 2.71
CA LEU A 41 10.80 -8.47 3.59
C LEU A 41 9.87 -7.31 3.20
N TRP A 42 10.37 -6.25 2.58
CA TRP A 42 9.56 -5.10 2.24
C TRP A 42 9.09 -5.07 0.79
N ASN A 43 9.55 -6.01 -0.05
CA ASN A 43 9.14 -6.15 -1.45
C ASN A 43 7.62 -6.33 -1.63
N GLU A 44 7.04 -7.32 -0.95
CA GLU A 44 5.60 -7.58 -0.89
C GLU A 44 5.09 -7.22 0.50
N ILE A 45 4.67 -5.96 0.68
CA ILE A 45 4.25 -5.47 2.01
C ILE A 45 2.78 -5.81 2.30
N ALA A 46 1.94 -5.89 1.28
CA ALA A 46 0.48 -5.99 1.41
C ALA A 46 0.06 -7.12 2.36
N ASN A 47 0.59 -8.33 2.15
CA ASN A 47 0.29 -9.52 2.94
C ASN A 47 0.75 -9.44 4.42
N LYS A 48 1.43 -8.35 4.81
CA LYS A 48 2.04 -8.13 6.12
C LYS A 48 1.42 -6.94 6.85
N LEU A 49 0.60 -6.14 6.18
CA LEU A 49 0.03 -4.92 6.74
C LEU A 49 -1.02 -5.19 7.82
N ASN A 50 -1.49 -6.43 7.99
CA ASN A 50 -2.24 -6.86 9.17
C ASN A 50 -1.45 -6.71 10.50
N ASN A 51 -0.13 -6.49 10.43
CA ASN A 51 0.70 -6.27 11.60
C ASN A 51 0.70 -4.79 12.04
N ARG A 52 0.16 -4.52 13.23
CA ARG A 52 0.12 -3.20 13.87
C ARG A 52 1.48 -2.45 13.87
N LYS A 53 2.60 -3.16 14.07
CA LYS A 53 3.94 -2.53 14.09
C LYS A 53 4.37 -2.04 12.71
N LEU A 54 3.95 -2.73 11.64
CA LEU A 54 4.22 -2.30 10.27
C LEU A 54 3.36 -1.10 9.90
N ILE A 55 2.07 -1.08 10.28
CA ILE A 55 1.22 0.10 10.13
C ILE A 55 1.82 1.30 10.87
N ASN A 56 2.26 1.15 12.12
CA ASN A 56 2.98 2.20 12.86
C ASN A 56 4.20 2.72 12.10
N THR A 57 4.99 1.81 11.54
CA THR A 57 6.18 2.17 10.75
C THR A 57 5.79 2.99 9.52
N CYS A 58 4.72 2.60 8.82
CA CYS A 58 4.22 3.34 7.66
C CYS A 58 3.63 4.71 8.05
N LEU A 59 2.90 4.81 9.17
CA LEU A 59 2.36 6.07 9.68
C LEU A 59 3.46 7.08 10.04
N LEU A 60 4.60 6.60 10.55
CA LEU A 60 5.79 7.43 10.81
C LEU A 60 6.44 8.00 9.54
N LEU A 61 6.12 7.45 8.37
CA LEU A 61 6.68 7.86 7.07
C LEU A 61 5.79 8.87 6.33
N LEU A 62 4.61 9.19 6.86
CA LEU A 62 3.69 10.16 6.26
C LEU A 62 4.31 11.57 6.27
N ASN A 63 4.20 12.28 5.15
CA ASN A 63 4.56 13.70 5.05
C ASN A 63 3.38 14.59 5.46
N ALA A 64 3.59 15.91 5.47
CA ALA A 64 2.54 16.86 5.85
C ALA A 64 1.28 16.75 4.97
N GLU A 65 1.43 16.54 3.64
CA GLU A 65 0.30 16.44 2.71
C GLU A 65 -0.58 15.21 2.99
N GLU A 66 0.05 14.07 3.31
CA GLU A 66 -0.63 12.81 3.62
C GLU A 66 -1.28 12.85 5.00
N GLN A 67 -0.75 13.64 5.93
CA GLN A 67 -1.32 13.82 7.27
C GLN A 67 -2.57 14.72 7.27
N ILE A 68 -2.75 15.59 6.26
CA ILE A 68 -3.91 16.50 6.18
C ILE A 68 -5.24 15.74 6.28
N LEU A 69 -5.33 14.57 5.63
CA LEU A 69 -6.54 13.74 5.65
C LEU A 69 -6.89 13.24 7.06
N LEU A 70 -5.92 13.18 7.96
CA LEU A 70 -6.07 12.61 9.31
C LEU A 70 -6.44 13.65 10.37
N ILE A 71 -6.22 14.94 10.08
CA ILE A 71 -6.46 16.06 11.01
C ILE A 71 -7.94 16.14 11.43
N PRO A 72 -8.94 16.07 10.52
CA PRO A 72 -10.36 16.18 10.90
C PRO A 72 -10.80 15.11 11.90
N PHE A 73 -10.13 13.96 11.87
CA PHE A 73 -10.43 12.80 12.69
C PHE A 73 -9.64 12.77 14.01
N LYS A 74 -8.73 13.74 14.24
CA LYS A 74 -7.90 13.84 15.45
C LYS A 74 -7.11 12.55 15.72
N ILE A 75 -6.57 11.94 14.66
CA ILE A 75 -5.75 10.73 14.79
C ILE A 75 -4.44 11.07 15.48
N VAL A 76 -4.12 10.33 16.55
CA VAL A 76 -2.82 10.43 17.20
C VAL A 76 -1.83 9.54 16.46
N LEU A 77 -0.87 10.17 15.77
CA LEU A 77 0.17 9.43 15.06
C LEU A 77 1.21 8.87 16.04
N PRO A 78 1.85 7.72 15.71
CA PRO A 78 2.93 7.17 16.51
C PRO A 78 4.08 8.19 16.67
N ASN A 79 4.64 8.27 17.89
CA ASN A 79 5.73 9.20 18.21
C ASN A 79 7.07 8.47 18.46
N SER A 80 7.44 7.57 17.54
CA SER A 80 8.70 6.81 17.61
C SER A 80 9.78 7.41 16.72
N PRO A 81 11.08 7.13 16.98
CA PRO A 81 12.17 7.55 16.10
C PRO A 81 11.94 7.07 14.66
N LYS A 82 12.39 7.89 13.70
CA LYS A 82 12.24 7.54 12.28
C LYS A 82 12.93 6.22 11.96
N PRO A 83 12.36 5.41 11.06
CA PRO A 83 12.92 4.10 10.75
C PRO A 83 14.32 4.21 10.13
N LEU A 84 15.21 3.29 10.49
CA LEU A 84 16.62 3.30 10.03
C LEU A 84 16.76 3.13 8.51
N PHE A 85 15.89 2.30 7.92
CA PHE A 85 15.87 2.05 6.49
C PHE A 85 14.76 2.85 5.82
N LYS A 86 14.99 3.23 4.56
CA LYS A 86 13.94 3.74 3.67
C LYS A 86 13.12 2.56 3.15
N TYR A 87 12.41 1.91 4.06
CA TYR A 87 11.72 0.64 3.85
C TYR A 87 10.78 0.65 2.64
N SER A 88 10.04 1.75 2.48
CA SER A 88 9.14 2.00 1.36
C SER A 88 9.81 1.93 -0.02
N ASN A 89 11.12 2.22 -0.13
CA ASN A 89 11.82 2.14 -1.41
C ASN A 89 11.95 0.71 -1.93
N TYR A 90 11.80 -0.28 -1.05
CA TYR A 90 11.88 -1.68 -1.42
C TYR A 90 10.54 -2.26 -1.86
N VAL A 91 9.44 -1.55 -1.64
CA VAL A 91 8.08 -2.00 -1.96
C VAL A 91 7.90 -2.03 -3.47
N THR A 92 7.57 -3.21 -4.00
CA THR A 92 7.26 -3.41 -5.43
C THR A 92 5.80 -3.76 -5.66
N SER A 93 5.07 -4.13 -4.61
CA SER A 93 3.65 -4.49 -4.66
C SER A 93 2.91 -4.02 -3.41
N VAL A 94 1.77 -3.35 -3.62
CA VAL A 94 0.78 -2.99 -2.59
C VAL A 94 -0.57 -3.57 -3.01
N GLY A 95 -1.33 -4.11 -2.06
CA GLY A 95 -2.53 -4.90 -2.33
C GLY A 95 -2.23 -6.36 -2.71
N ARG A 96 -3.29 -7.18 -2.83
CA ARG A 96 -3.19 -8.59 -3.20
C ARG A 96 -3.46 -8.81 -4.68
N LEU A 97 -2.55 -9.54 -5.34
CA LEU A 97 -2.59 -9.85 -6.76
C LEU A 97 -3.81 -10.70 -7.20
N ASP A 98 -4.39 -11.48 -6.27
CA ASP A 98 -5.34 -12.53 -6.60
C ASP A 98 -6.54 -12.47 -5.64
N TYR A 99 -7.57 -11.71 -5.99
CA TYR A 99 -8.89 -11.85 -5.35
C TYR A 99 -10.05 -11.50 -6.28
N LEU A 100 -10.99 -12.45 -6.36
CA LEU A 100 -12.32 -12.33 -6.97
C LEU A 100 -13.43 -12.56 -5.93
N ASP A 101 -13.12 -12.84 -4.64
CA ASP A 101 -14.05 -13.53 -3.72
C ASP A 101 -14.73 -12.66 -2.64
N GLY A 102 -14.56 -11.33 -2.65
CA GLY A 102 -15.24 -10.50 -1.65
C GLY A 102 -14.46 -10.20 -0.37
N SER A 103 -13.30 -10.81 -0.12
CA SER A 103 -12.52 -10.50 1.09
C SER A 103 -11.98 -9.06 1.12
N LEU A 104 -11.85 -8.48 2.33
CA LEU A 104 -11.16 -7.21 2.58
C LEU A 104 -9.69 -7.30 2.11
N ASP A 105 -9.12 -6.16 1.70
CA ASP A 105 -7.69 -6.08 1.41
C ASP A 105 -6.89 -6.16 2.72
N TYR A 106 -5.69 -6.72 2.70
CA TYR A 106 -4.83 -6.82 3.88
C TYR A 106 -4.46 -5.45 4.47
N LEU A 107 -4.44 -4.41 3.63
CA LEU A 107 -4.30 -3.04 4.10
C LEU A 107 -5.53 -2.60 4.90
N ASP A 108 -6.74 -2.94 4.46
CA ASP A 108 -7.98 -2.64 5.20
C ASP A 108 -7.97 -3.33 6.55
N ASP A 109 -7.72 -4.63 6.58
CA ASP A 109 -7.63 -5.40 7.83
C ASP A 109 -6.58 -4.82 8.78
N GLY A 110 -5.42 -4.42 8.24
CA GLY A 110 -4.33 -3.78 8.97
C GLY A 110 -4.71 -2.45 9.59
N VAL A 111 -5.35 -1.57 8.81
CA VAL A 111 -5.83 -0.26 9.26
C VAL A 111 -6.92 -0.42 10.31
N MET A 112 -7.89 -1.30 10.07
CA MET A 112 -8.99 -1.57 11.01
C MET A 112 -8.48 -2.13 12.34
N ASN A 113 -7.57 -3.11 12.27
CA ASN A 113 -6.93 -3.68 13.46
C ASN A 113 -6.14 -2.61 14.23
N TRP A 114 -5.37 -1.78 13.52
CA TRP A 114 -4.63 -0.69 14.12
C TRP A 114 -5.55 0.30 14.84
N LEU A 115 -6.59 0.79 14.16
CA LEU A 115 -7.58 1.71 14.71
C LEU A 115 -8.24 1.17 15.98
N TYR A 116 -8.71 -0.09 15.92
CA TYR A 116 -9.31 -0.76 17.07
C TYR A 116 -8.35 -0.79 18.27
N ASN A 117 -7.08 -1.08 18.03
CA ASN A 117 -6.04 -1.15 19.06
C ASN A 117 -5.67 0.20 19.65
N GLU A 118 -5.77 1.29 18.89
CA GLU A 118 -5.56 2.66 19.38
C GLU A 118 -6.80 3.24 20.08
N GLY A 119 -7.88 2.46 20.20
CA GLY A 119 -9.08 2.84 20.94
C GLY A 119 -10.20 3.45 20.09
N TYR A 120 -10.05 3.47 18.77
CA TYR A 120 -11.13 3.80 17.83
C TYR A 120 -11.98 2.53 17.65
N LYS A 121 -12.88 2.23 18.60
CA LYS A 121 -13.55 0.92 18.70
C LYS A 121 -14.83 0.77 17.86
N ASP A 122 -15.41 1.87 17.41
CA ASP A 122 -16.73 1.89 16.75
C ASP A 122 -16.68 1.77 15.21
N VAL A 123 -15.50 1.42 14.66
CA VAL A 123 -15.22 1.40 13.20
C VAL A 123 -16.08 0.40 12.41
N TYR A 124 -16.80 -0.49 13.08
CA TYR A 124 -17.73 -1.43 12.45
C TYR A 124 -19.21 -1.03 12.55
N SER A 125 -19.53 0.15 13.11
CA SER A 125 -20.90 0.45 13.55
C SER A 125 -21.55 1.66 12.87
N ASN A 126 -20.80 2.61 12.30
CA ASN A 126 -21.36 3.84 11.72
C ASN A 126 -20.58 4.38 10.49
N GLU A 127 -21.30 5.06 9.60
CA GLU A 127 -20.79 5.73 8.37
C GLU A 127 -19.67 6.76 8.63
N LYS A 128 -19.65 7.39 9.82
CA LYS A 128 -18.59 8.33 10.22
C LYS A 128 -17.25 7.64 10.47
N ASP A 129 -17.26 6.38 10.89
CA ASP A 129 -16.06 5.63 11.21
C ASP A 129 -15.48 4.91 9.99
N ASP A 130 -16.29 4.62 8.97
CA ASP A 130 -15.82 4.24 7.64
C ASP A 130 -14.89 5.33 7.07
N ASN A 131 -15.27 6.60 7.24
CA ASN A 131 -14.47 7.74 6.79
C ASN A 131 -13.08 7.82 7.46
N LEU A 132 -12.94 7.36 8.70
CA LEU A 132 -11.65 7.31 9.41
C LEU A 132 -10.71 6.28 8.79
N ALA A 133 -11.19 5.05 8.59
CA ALA A 133 -10.41 3.98 7.97
C ALA A 133 -10.02 4.35 6.53
N ILE A 134 -10.97 4.92 5.77
CA ILE A 134 -10.74 5.46 4.43
C ILE A 134 -9.62 6.51 4.43
N ALA A 135 -9.62 7.43 5.40
CA ALA A 135 -8.59 8.47 5.51
C ALA A 135 -7.20 7.87 5.79
N VAL A 136 -7.08 6.98 6.77
CA VAL A 136 -5.79 6.32 7.09
C VAL A 136 -5.28 5.53 5.89
N LYS A 137 -6.14 4.73 5.28
CA LYS A 137 -5.82 3.94 4.08
C LYS A 137 -5.36 4.83 2.93
N SER A 138 -6.10 5.90 2.64
CA SER A 138 -5.76 6.87 1.60
C SER A 138 -4.40 7.53 1.84
N SER A 139 -4.09 7.92 3.08
CA SER A 139 -2.79 8.48 3.44
C SER A 139 -1.65 7.47 3.25
N LEU A 140 -1.87 6.20 3.62
CA LEU A 140 -0.87 5.14 3.43
C LEU A 140 -0.62 4.84 1.95
N ILE A 141 -1.67 4.77 1.13
CA ILE A 141 -1.56 4.57 -0.32
C ILE A 141 -0.80 5.71 -0.97
N ALA A 142 -1.14 6.96 -0.63
CA ALA A 142 -0.43 8.13 -1.13
C ALA A 142 1.07 8.11 -0.75
N MET A 143 1.38 7.70 0.48
CA MET A 143 2.75 7.51 0.94
C MET A 143 3.49 6.42 0.14
N PHE A 144 2.86 5.28 -0.12
CA PHE A 144 3.46 4.25 -0.96
C PHE A 144 3.73 4.76 -2.37
N LEU A 145 2.78 5.46 -2.99
CA LEU A 145 2.94 6.05 -4.32
C LEU A 145 4.03 7.13 -4.38
N ARG A 146 4.24 7.88 -3.29
CA ARG A 146 5.31 8.89 -3.22
C ARG A 146 6.68 8.26 -3.05
N MET A 147 6.79 7.21 -2.23
CA MET A 147 8.09 6.69 -1.79
C MET A 147 8.59 5.50 -2.60
N SER A 148 7.71 4.73 -3.22
CA SER A 148 8.04 3.45 -3.85
C SER A 148 8.41 3.64 -5.32
N LYS A 149 9.71 3.78 -5.61
CA LYS A 149 10.19 3.97 -6.99
C LYS A 149 10.08 2.73 -7.88
N GLU A 150 10.04 1.56 -7.25
CA GLU A 150 10.00 0.26 -7.92
C GLU A 150 8.60 -0.38 -7.87
N LEU A 151 7.55 0.38 -7.51
CA LEU A 151 6.19 -0.13 -7.43
C LEU A 151 5.71 -0.58 -8.81
N LYS A 152 5.43 -1.87 -8.96
CA LYS A 152 4.94 -2.51 -10.19
C LYS A 152 3.47 -2.87 -10.11
N TYR A 153 2.97 -3.15 -8.92
CA TYR A 153 1.57 -3.52 -8.68
C TYR A 153 0.95 -2.64 -7.61
N LEU A 154 -0.25 -2.14 -7.90
CA LEU A 154 -1.09 -1.46 -6.93
C LEU A 154 -2.51 -2.03 -7.00
N GLY A 155 -2.90 -2.78 -5.98
CA GLY A 155 -4.25 -3.25 -5.75
C GLY A 155 -4.88 -2.47 -4.61
N ILE A 156 -6.06 -1.90 -4.85
CA ILE A 156 -6.86 -1.17 -3.86
C ILE A 156 -8.32 -1.50 -4.09
N ARG A 157 -9.04 -1.84 -3.03
CA ARG A 157 -10.46 -2.17 -3.06
C ARG A 157 -11.21 -1.42 -1.99
N GLY A 158 -12.46 -1.04 -2.21
CA GLY A 158 -13.27 -0.33 -1.21
C GLY A 158 -12.92 1.15 -1.17
N MET A 159 -13.80 1.97 -0.58
CA MET A 159 -13.74 3.43 -0.72
C MET A 159 -12.38 4.02 -0.37
N ILE A 160 -11.91 4.96 -1.21
CA ILE A 160 -10.69 5.75 -1.03
C ILE A 160 -10.90 7.14 -1.59
N TYR A 161 -10.14 8.13 -1.13
CA TYR A 161 -10.13 9.43 -1.77
C TYR A 161 -9.32 9.38 -3.08
N ILE A 162 -9.91 9.74 -4.22
CA ILE A 162 -9.23 9.71 -5.53
C ILE A 162 -7.88 10.46 -5.54
N LYS A 163 -7.78 11.53 -4.74
CA LYS A 163 -6.56 12.34 -4.59
C LYS A 163 -5.37 11.52 -4.07
N ALA A 164 -5.62 10.47 -3.29
CA ALA A 164 -4.58 9.59 -2.78
C ALA A 164 -3.92 8.78 -3.89
N ILE A 165 -4.69 8.38 -4.92
CA ILE A 165 -4.19 7.52 -5.99
C ILE A 165 -3.78 8.27 -7.25
N LYS A 166 -4.33 9.45 -7.55
CA LYS A 166 -4.09 10.14 -8.83
C LYS A 166 -2.62 10.31 -9.23
N ASN A 167 -1.70 10.37 -8.26
CA ASN A 167 -0.26 10.48 -8.53
C ASN A 167 0.40 9.15 -8.97
N PHE A 168 -0.36 8.05 -9.12
CA PHE A 168 0.15 6.79 -9.66
C PHE A 168 0.71 6.96 -11.07
N CYS A 169 0.25 7.95 -11.84
CA CYS A 169 0.77 8.29 -13.15
C CYS A 169 2.28 8.63 -13.16
N LYS A 170 2.85 9.02 -12.01
CA LYS A 170 4.27 9.34 -11.83
C LYS A 170 5.13 8.11 -11.48
N ASN A 171 4.52 6.93 -11.40
CA ASN A 171 5.18 5.68 -11.04
C ASN A 171 5.25 4.71 -12.23
N ASN A 172 6.19 3.77 -12.17
CA ASN A 172 6.37 2.72 -13.18
C ASN A 172 5.47 1.49 -12.91
N ILE A 173 4.21 1.73 -12.53
CA ILE A 173 3.23 0.69 -12.23
C ILE A 173 2.83 -0.01 -13.53
N ILE A 174 2.83 -1.33 -13.51
CA ILE A 174 2.49 -2.19 -14.65
C ILE A 174 1.06 -2.69 -14.52
N SER A 175 0.60 -2.94 -13.29
CA SER A 175 -0.75 -3.44 -13.03
C SER A 175 -1.42 -2.65 -11.91
N LEU A 176 -2.59 -2.10 -12.24
CA LEU A 176 -3.43 -1.32 -11.35
C LEU A 176 -4.79 -2.04 -11.21
N ASN A 177 -5.12 -2.43 -9.98
CA ASN A 177 -6.41 -3.00 -9.64
C ASN A 177 -7.15 -2.07 -8.68
N LEU A 178 -8.22 -1.46 -9.16
CA LEU A 178 -9.13 -0.60 -8.43
C LEU A 178 -10.54 -1.19 -8.42
N PHE A 179 -10.69 -2.52 -8.42
CA PHE A 179 -11.99 -3.18 -8.34
C PHE A 179 -12.84 -2.66 -7.16
N ASN A 180 -14.09 -2.28 -7.42
CA ASN A 180 -15.09 -1.97 -6.39
C ASN A 180 -14.64 -0.87 -5.40
N ASN A 181 -14.26 0.31 -5.91
CA ASN A 181 -13.96 1.50 -5.11
C ASN A 181 -15.10 2.53 -5.12
N ASN A 182 -16.18 2.29 -5.88
CA ASN A 182 -17.37 3.15 -5.96
C ASN A 182 -17.08 4.61 -6.32
N PHE A 183 -16.08 4.87 -7.18
CA PHE A 183 -15.79 6.23 -7.64
C PHE A 183 -17.03 6.89 -8.25
N ASP A 184 -17.26 8.16 -7.92
CA ASP A 184 -18.28 8.96 -8.59
C ASP A 184 -17.80 9.44 -9.98
N PHE A 185 -18.64 10.21 -10.68
CA PHE A 185 -18.33 10.70 -12.02
C PHE A 185 -17.07 11.60 -12.07
N GLU A 186 -16.92 12.51 -11.10
CA GLU A 186 -15.78 13.44 -11.05
C GLU A 186 -14.49 12.71 -10.67
N GLU A 187 -14.58 11.76 -9.73
CA GLU A 187 -13.46 10.90 -9.37
C GLU A 187 -13.04 10.00 -10.54
N THR A 188 -14.00 9.45 -11.28
CA THR A 188 -13.75 8.62 -12.47
C THR A 188 -13.05 9.41 -13.56
N LYS A 189 -13.42 10.67 -13.78
CA LYS A 189 -12.74 11.56 -14.72
C LYS A 189 -11.27 11.79 -14.34
N VAL A 190 -11.00 12.11 -13.07
CA VAL A 190 -9.62 12.27 -12.55
C VAL A 190 -8.82 10.97 -12.69
N LEU A 191 -9.46 9.82 -12.46
CA LEU A 191 -8.84 8.52 -12.65
C LEU A 191 -8.42 8.30 -14.11
N ILE A 192 -9.32 8.52 -15.06
CA ILE A 192 -9.06 8.36 -16.50
C ILE A 192 -7.95 9.30 -16.97
N GLU A 193 -7.95 10.56 -16.55
CA GLU A 193 -6.87 11.52 -16.85
C GLU A 193 -5.52 11.02 -16.31
N SER A 194 -5.50 10.43 -15.12
CA SER A 194 -4.28 9.86 -14.51
C SER A 194 -3.82 8.59 -15.25
N ILE A 195 -4.75 7.76 -15.72
CA ILE A 195 -4.45 6.57 -16.53
C ILE A 195 -3.78 6.99 -17.83
N GLY A 196 -4.32 7.98 -18.56
CA GLY A 196 -3.75 8.45 -19.83
C GLY A 196 -2.36 9.08 -19.71
N GLN A 197 -1.96 9.51 -18.51
CA GLN A 197 -0.61 10.03 -18.24
C GLN A 197 0.40 8.94 -17.87
N ASN A 198 -0.05 7.73 -17.52
CA ASN A 198 0.84 6.62 -17.20
C ASN A 198 1.23 5.86 -18.48
N ASN A 199 2.53 5.73 -18.75
CA ASN A 199 3.04 5.06 -19.95
C ASN A 199 3.59 3.64 -19.70
N THR A 200 3.50 3.12 -18.47
CA THR A 200 3.98 1.79 -18.10
C THR A 200 2.86 0.79 -17.81
N LEU A 201 1.64 1.28 -17.61
CA LEU A 201 0.48 0.47 -17.24
C LEU A 201 0.07 -0.45 -18.40
N SER A 202 0.08 -1.76 -18.17
CA SER A 202 -0.31 -2.77 -19.16
C SER A 202 -1.47 -3.64 -18.69
N SER A 203 -1.91 -3.48 -17.44
CA SER A 203 -3.01 -4.23 -16.84
C SER A 203 -3.83 -3.29 -15.95
N LEU A 204 -5.13 -3.21 -16.23
CA LEU A 204 -6.06 -2.35 -15.50
C LEU A 204 -7.31 -3.16 -15.13
N CYS A 205 -7.68 -3.14 -13.85
CA CYS A 205 -9.00 -3.60 -13.38
C CYS A 205 -9.70 -2.44 -12.67
N ILE A 206 -10.82 -1.97 -13.22
CA ILE A 206 -11.64 -0.89 -12.65
C ILE A 206 -13.11 -1.28 -12.62
N SER A 207 -13.42 -2.57 -12.69
CA SER A 207 -14.78 -3.06 -12.60
C SER A 207 -15.45 -2.61 -11.30
N TYR A 208 -16.77 -2.41 -11.33
CA TYR A 208 -17.57 -1.95 -10.19
C TYR A 208 -17.18 -0.54 -9.68
N ASN A 209 -16.95 0.43 -10.57
CA ASN A 209 -16.69 1.85 -10.23
C ASN A 209 -17.64 2.84 -10.93
N ASN A 210 -18.94 2.54 -11.00
CA ASN A 210 -19.95 3.41 -11.63
C ASN A 210 -19.57 3.95 -13.02
N LEU A 211 -18.85 3.15 -13.82
CA LEU A 211 -18.38 3.54 -15.15
C LEU A 211 -19.58 3.67 -16.09
N ASP A 212 -19.77 4.86 -16.62
CA ASP A 212 -20.80 5.16 -17.62
C ASP A 212 -20.27 4.98 -19.06
N SER A 213 -21.12 5.27 -20.05
CA SER A 213 -20.76 5.16 -21.46
C SER A 213 -19.63 6.12 -21.86
N TRP A 214 -19.55 7.29 -21.23
CA TRP A 214 -18.48 8.25 -21.44
C TRP A 214 -17.13 7.66 -20.98
N SER A 215 -17.10 7.09 -19.77
CA SER A 215 -15.91 6.45 -19.20
C SER A 215 -15.37 5.34 -20.09
N GLY A 216 -16.26 4.49 -20.62
CA GLY A 216 -15.88 3.42 -21.53
C GLY A 216 -15.26 3.91 -22.84
N LYS A 217 -15.77 5.01 -23.40
CA LYS A 217 -15.18 5.64 -24.59
C LYS A 217 -13.80 6.22 -24.29
N ALA A 218 -13.67 6.98 -23.20
CA ALA A 218 -12.42 7.64 -22.83
C ALA A 218 -11.28 6.65 -22.50
N LEU A 219 -11.60 5.44 -22.04
CA LEU A 219 -10.63 4.36 -21.79
C LEU A 219 -10.21 3.60 -23.06
N SER A 220 -10.95 3.75 -24.16
CA SER A 220 -10.66 3.08 -25.44
C SER A 220 -9.76 3.88 -26.37
N GLU A 221 -9.52 5.16 -26.05
CA GLU A 221 -8.66 6.10 -26.77
C GLU A 221 -7.25 6.13 -26.15
#